data_AF-A0A0L0QMU5-F1
#
_entry.id   AF-A0A0L0QMU5-F1
#
_cell.length_a   1.000
_cell.length_b   1.000
_cell.length_c   1.000
_cell.angle_alpha   90.00
_cell.angle_beta   90.00
_cell.angle_gamma   90.00
#
_symmetry.space_group_name_H-M   'P 1'
#
loop_
_entity.id
_entity.type
_entity.pdbx_description
1 polymer ?
#
loop_
_entity_poly.entity_id
_entity_poly.type
_entity_poly.pdbx_seq_one_letter_code
_entity_poly.pdbx_strand_id
1 'polypeptide(L)'
;MKLSRSRLLETLKQQIRTNKHIIGVAAGSGLTAKYAEQGGADFILALSSGRFRQMGVSSLAGFTACANSNEIVMDFAIRELLPIVNKIPTIFGLFATDPTIHIEDYIRRIKLCGFSGINNYPTVGLIDGQFREALEAQGLSFAKEVAAIQIANQLNLFTVAFVFNQSQAIDMLKAGADVICVHLGLTTGGVLGAKQIQSLQSAKRLAVDIFNACDEVNPNVIKMVYGGSISRPIDVQFMYDGTDIDGYIGGSVFERIPAEQVITTVTKSFKETYNVQYEASIQKIMEGFANKKDYVDFIKDYISHHYMEEITLNDLAAILNLSRTYVSTLFKTEVGVPFVQYLVDFRLNRAIEMMQEEKLPLVTVAEMVGYPNYAQFSKIFKKRKGVPPTQFLKK
;
A
#
# COMPACT_ATOMS: atom_id res chain seq x y z
N MET A 1 -27.38 7.87 -5.62
CA MET A 1 -27.83 9.13 -6.29
C MET A 1 -26.82 9.43 -7.40
N LYS A 2 -27.23 9.58 -8.68
CA LYS A 2 -26.25 9.91 -9.75
C LYS A 2 -25.81 11.37 -9.56
N LEU A 3 -24.61 11.57 -9.01
CA LEU A 3 -24.02 12.90 -8.86
C LEU A 3 -23.66 13.45 -10.25
N SER A 4 -24.04 14.69 -10.54
CA SER A 4 -23.53 15.36 -11.74
C SER A 4 -22.02 15.59 -11.60
N ARG A 5 -21.30 15.64 -12.72
CA ARG A 5 -19.86 15.93 -12.75
C ARG A 5 -19.51 17.18 -11.94
N SER A 6 -20.27 18.27 -12.11
CA SER A 6 -20.04 19.52 -11.37
C SER A 6 -20.19 19.35 -9.86
N ARG A 7 -21.20 18.59 -9.41
CA ARG A 7 -21.41 18.34 -7.98
C ARG A 7 -20.33 17.42 -7.39
N LEU A 8 -19.87 16.44 -8.17
CA LEU A 8 -18.75 15.58 -7.79
C LEU A 8 -17.48 16.42 -7.60
N LEU A 9 -17.13 17.26 -8.57
CA LEU A 9 -16.00 18.19 -8.48
C LEU A 9 -16.08 19.13 -7.26
N GLU A 10 -17.25 19.70 -7.01
CA GLU A 10 -17.47 20.56 -5.84
C GLU A 10 -17.23 19.79 -4.54
N THR A 11 -17.73 18.56 -4.46
CA THR A 11 -17.54 17.68 -3.30
C THR A 11 -16.07 17.37 -3.09
N LEU A 12 -15.33 16.95 -4.13
CA LEU A 12 -13.91 16.65 -4.02
C LEU A 12 -13.10 17.89 -3.63
N LYS A 13 -13.37 19.05 -4.24
CA LYS A 13 -12.70 20.32 -3.87
C LYS A 13 -13.05 20.77 -2.45
N GLN A 14 -14.22 20.42 -1.94
CA GLN A 14 -14.55 20.62 -0.53
C GLN A 14 -13.72 19.68 0.36
N GLN A 15 -13.62 18.40 0.02
CA GLN A 15 -12.82 17.42 0.76
C GLN A 15 -11.33 17.80 0.81
N ILE A 16 -10.76 18.25 -0.30
CA ILE A 16 -9.38 18.77 -0.36
C ILE A 16 -9.22 19.95 0.63
N ARG A 17 -10.18 20.88 0.68
CA ARG A 17 -10.13 22.02 1.61
C ARG A 17 -10.29 21.61 3.08
N THR A 18 -11.08 20.59 3.39
CA THR A 18 -11.37 20.19 4.79
C THR A 18 -10.37 19.17 5.34
N ASN A 19 -10.08 18.13 4.56
CA ASN A 19 -9.27 16.97 4.98
C ASN A 19 -7.85 16.99 4.41
N LYS A 20 -7.49 18.05 3.69
CA LYS A 20 -6.23 18.26 2.94
C LYS A 20 -6.05 17.36 1.71
N HIS A 21 -6.40 16.09 1.81
CA HIS A 21 -6.18 15.12 0.74
C HIS A 21 -7.39 14.23 0.48
N ILE A 22 -7.54 13.80 -0.77
CA ILE A 22 -8.56 12.84 -1.22
C ILE A 22 -7.95 11.47 -1.54
N ILE A 23 -8.75 10.42 -1.40
CA ILE A 23 -8.35 9.03 -1.61
C ILE A 23 -9.24 8.36 -2.65
N GLY A 24 -8.62 7.86 -3.73
CA GLY A 24 -9.25 6.96 -4.68
C GLY A 24 -8.87 5.51 -4.41
N VAL A 25 -9.84 4.59 -4.38
CA VAL A 25 -9.57 3.16 -4.19
C VAL A 25 -9.92 2.37 -5.43
N ALA A 26 -8.93 1.71 -6.03
CA ALA A 26 -9.12 0.79 -7.14
C ALA A 26 -9.54 -0.61 -6.64
N ALA A 27 -10.84 -0.87 -6.67
CA ALA A 27 -11.48 -2.08 -6.13
C ALA A 27 -11.77 -3.11 -7.22
N GLY A 28 -11.45 -4.38 -6.95
CA GLY A 28 -11.73 -5.53 -7.79
C GLY A 28 -12.92 -6.41 -7.35
N SER A 29 -13.49 -6.12 -6.18
CA SER A 29 -14.64 -6.82 -5.62
C SER A 29 -15.57 -5.88 -4.87
N GLY A 30 -16.82 -6.31 -4.70
CA GLY A 30 -17.79 -5.57 -3.90
C GLY A 30 -17.40 -5.42 -2.43
N LEU A 31 -16.74 -6.44 -1.85
CA LEU A 31 -16.27 -6.40 -0.47
C LEU A 31 -15.31 -5.22 -0.26
N THR A 32 -14.30 -5.11 -1.12
CA THR A 32 -13.33 -4.00 -1.07
C THR A 32 -14.02 -2.66 -1.21
N ALA A 33 -14.90 -2.50 -2.21
CA ALA A 33 -15.51 -1.20 -2.47
C ALA A 33 -16.43 -0.75 -1.34
N LYS A 34 -17.20 -1.68 -0.74
CA LYS A 34 -18.05 -1.40 0.42
C LYS A 34 -17.24 -0.87 1.60
N TYR A 35 -16.14 -1.55 1.93
CA TYR A 35 -15.32 -1.15 3.08
C TYR A 35 -14.40 0.03 2.77
N ALA A 36 -14.03 0.25 1.51
CA ALA A 36 -13.37 1.48 1.07
C ALA A 36 -14.29 2.70 1.26
N GLU A 37 -15.57 2.61 0.88
CA GLU A 37 -16.55 3.67 1.14
C GLU A 37 -16.72 3.91 2.66
N GLN A 38 -16.82 2.85 3.47
CA GLN A 38 -16.89 2.98 4.93
C GLN A 38 -15.63 3.57 5.55
N GLY A 39 -14.46 3.26 4.98
CA GLY A 39 -13.16 3.78 5.40
C GLY A 39 -12.89 5.23 4.97
N GLY A 40 -13.82 5.86 4.25
CA GLY A 40 -13.71 7.26 3.85
C GLY A 40 -13.01 7.50 2.52
N ALA A 41 -12.97 6.52 1.61
CA ALA A 41 -12.57 6.76 0.23
C ALA A 41 -13.50 7.82 -0.41
N ASP A 42 -12.95 8.69 -1.25
CA ASP A 42 -13.70 9.74 -1.93
C ASP A 42 -14.31 9.25 -3.26
N PHE A 43 -13.72 8.21 -3.86
CA PHE A 43 -14.23 7.56 -5.06
C PHE A 43 -13.63 6.16 -5.26
N ILE A 44 -14.34 5.32 -6.03
CA ILE A 44 -13.91 3.98 -6.40
C ILE A 44 -13.48 3.96 -7.87
N LEU A 45 -12.36 3.31 -8.18
CA LEU A 45 -11.99 2.96 -9.57
C LEU A 45 -12.24 1.47 -9.79
N ALA A 46 -13.05 1.15 -10.79
CA ALA A 46 -13.25 -0.21 -11.25
C ALA A 46 -12.23 -0.52 -12.36
N LEU A 47 -11.15 -1.22 -12.01
CA LEU A 47 -10.08 -1.58 -12.95
C LEU A 47 -10.05 -3.09 -13.20
N SER A 48 -9.77 -3.51 -14.43
CA SER A 48 -9.58 -4.94 -14.75
C SER A 48 -8.46 -5.57 -13.92
N SER A 49 -7.38 -4.81 -13.65
CA SER A 49 -6.30 -5.24 -12.77
C SER A 49 -6.71 -5.41 -11.32
N GLY A 50 -7.73 -4.68 -10.84
CA GLY A 50 -8.36 -4.94 -9.54
C GLY A 50 -8.97 -6.33 -9.51
N ARG A 51 -9.76 -6.68 -10.53
CA ARG A 51 -10.37 -8.02 -10.64
C ARG A 51 -9.31 -9.12 -10.69
N PHE A 52 -8.26 -8.95 -11.49
CA PHE A 52 -7.16 -9.91 -11.56
C PHE A 52 -6.43 -10.09 -10.21
N ARG A 53 -6.25 -9.02 -9.43
CA ARG A 53 -5.71 -9.14 -8.06
C ARG A 53 -6.60 -9.99 -7.16
N GLN A 54 -7.92 -9.81 -7.26
CA GLN A 54 -8.89 -10.62 -6.50
C GLN A 54 -8.93 -12.08 -6.94
N MET A 55 -8.55 -12.38 -8.18
CA MET A 55 -8.35 -13.74 -8.67
C MET A 55 -7.01 -14.35 -8.20
N GLY A 56 -6.22 -13.63 -7.42
CA GLY A 56 -4.91 -14.09 -6.93
C GLY A 56 -3.79 -14.03 -7.98
N VAL A 57 -3.96 -13.25 -9.06
CA VAL A 57 -2.96 -13.10 -10.12
C VAL A 57 -2.44 -11.66 -10.23
N SER A 58 -1.37 -11.47 -11.01
CA SER A 58 -0.71 -10.17 -11.17
C SER A 58 -1.63 -9.13 -11.83
N SER A 59 -1.50 -7.87 -11.43
CA SER A 59 -2.14 -6.73 -12.11
C SER A 59 -1.74 -6.60 -13.57
N LEU A 60 -0.58 -7.17 -13.95
CA LEU A 60 -0.12 -7.22 -15.34
C LEU A 60 -1.01 -8.06 -16.25
N ALA A 61 -1.83 -8.97 -15.71
CA ALA A 61 -2.81 -9.71 -16.51
C ALA A 61 -3.83 -8.79 -17.20
N GLY A 62 -4.03 -7.56 -16.70
CA GLY A 62 -4.84 -6.54 -17.38
C GLY A 62 -4.25 -6.05 -18.71
N PHE A 63 -2.96 -6.28 -18.96
CA PHE A 63 -2.25 -5.85 -20.17
C PHE A 63 -2.01 -7.00 -21.16
N THR A 64 -2.46 -8.22 -20.84
CA THR A 64 -2.28 -9.39 -21.70
C THR A 64 -3.60 -9.76 -22.38
N ALA A 65 -3.52 -10.65 -23.38
CA ALA A 65 -4.70 -11.18 -24.08
C ALA A 65 -5.49 -12.23 -23.27
N CYS A 66 -5.36 -12.25 -21.93
CA CYS A 66 -6.05 -13.22 -21.10
C CYS A 66 -7.56 -12.98 -21.01
N ALA A 67 -8.01 -11.74 -21.19
CA ALA A 67 -9.42 -11.36 -21.26
C ALA A 67 -9.58 -9.92 -21.77
N ASN A 68 -10.78 -9.57 -22.23
CA ASN A 68 -11.10 -8.18 -22.56
C ASN A 68 -11.31 -7.35 -21.27
N SER A 69 -10.49 -6.30 -21.09
CA SER A 69 -10.55 -5.45 -19.90
C SER A 69 -11.88 -4.68 -19.75
N ASN A 70 -12.45 -4.19 -20.85
CA ASN A 70 -13.72 -3.47 -20.83
C ASN A 70 -14.87 -4.39 -20.39
N GLU A 71 -14.91 -5.62 -20.91
CA GLU A 71 -15.91 -6.63 -20.54
C GLU A 71 -15.80 -7.03 -19.07
N ILE A 72 -14.57 -7.28 -18.59
CA ILE A 72 -14.33 -7.58 -17.17
C ILE A 72 -14.90 -6.47 -16.29
N VAL A 73 -14.50 -5.21 -16.54
CA VAL A 73 -14.92 -4.09 -15.70
C VAL A 73 -16.43 -3.91 -15.74
N MET A 74 -17.04 -3.99 -16.93
CA MET A 74 -18.49 -3.90 -17.09
C MET A 74 -19.22 -4.99 -16.30
N ASP A 75 -18.73 -6.23 -16.34
CA ASP A 75 -19.39 -7.36 -15.69
C ASP A 75 -19.34 -7.26 -14.16
N PHE A 76 -18.14 -7.17 -13.58
CA PHE A 76 -18.03 -7.19 -12.12
C PHE A 76 -18.54 -5.89 -11.49
N ALA A 77 -18.31 -4.73 -12.13
CA ALA A 77 -18.67 -3.47 -11.49
C ALA A 77 -20.18 -3.19 -11.48
N ILE A 78 -20.91 -3.61 -12.51
CA ILE A 78 -22.38 -3.51 -12.50
C ILE A 78 -23.01 -4.44 -11.46
N ARG A 79 -22.46 -5.65 -11.30
CA ARG A 79 -23.03 -6.66 -10.41
C ARG A 79 -22.60 -6.50 -8.96
N GLU A 80 -21.37 -6.05 -8.73
CA GLU A 80 -20.72 -6.12 -7.42
C GLU A 80 -20.39 -4.74 -6.84
N LEU A 81 -20.18 -3.69 -7.64
CA LEU A 81 -19.82 -2.36 -7.13
C LEU A 81 -21.01 -1.41 -7.07
N LEU A 82 -21.63 -1.13 -8.22
CA LEU A 82 -22.71 -0.15 -8.34
C LEU A 82 -23.93 -0.41 -7.43
N PRO A 83 -24.33 -1.66 -7.14
CA PRO A 83 -25.47 -1.90 -6.25
C PRO A 83 -25.21 -1.58 -4.77
N ILE A 84 -23.95 -1.55 -4.34
CA ILE A 84 -23.59 -1.46 -2.91
C ILE A 84 -22.84 -0.16 -2.56
N VAL A 85 -22.11 0.43 -3.50
CA VAL A 85 -21.47 1.75 -3.34
C VAL A 85 -22.48 2.83 -3.69
N ASN A 86 -22.91 3.61 -2.69
CA ASN A 86 -24.08 4.48 -2.81
C ASN A 86 -23.80 5.95 -2.50
N LYS A 87 -22.71 6.24 -1.80
CA LYS A 87 -22.34 7.58 -1.29
C LYS A 87 -21.25 8.23 -2.13
N ILE A 88 -20.37 7.43 -2.72
CA ILE A 88 -19.21 7.90 -3.49
C ILE A 88 -19.28 7.45 -4.95
N PRO A 89 -18.70 8.21 -5.89
CA PRO A 89 -18.74 7.86 -7.30
C PRO A 89 -17.87 6.64 -7.64
N THR A 90 -18.37 5.83 -8.55
CA THR A 90 -17.62 4.72 -9.17
C THR A 90 -17.20 5.11 -10.58
N ILE A 91 -15.89 5.03 -10.85
CA ILE A 91 -15.22 5.44 -12.09
C ILE A 91 -14.80 4.19 -12.87
N PHE A 92 -15.14 4.15 -14.16
CA PHE A 92 -14.88 2.99 -15.02
C PHE A 92 -13.45 3.04 -15.60
N GLY A 93 -12.64 2.00 -15.38
CA GLY A 93 -11.38 1.81 -16.09
C GLY A 93 -11.62 1.37 -17.53
N LEU A 94 -11.47 2.30 -18.47
CA LEU A 94 -11.70 2.13 -19.90
C LEU A 94 -10.40 1.77 -20.62
N PHE A 95 -10.40 0.61 -21.27
CA PHE A 95 -9.39 0.23 -22.24
C PHE A 95 -9.68 0.96 -23.57
N ALA A 96 -9.19 2.20 -23.70
CA ALA A 96 -9.56 3.09 -24.81
C ALA A 96 -8.95 2.66 -26.16
N THR A 97 -7.90 1.86 -26.16
CA THR A 97 -7.27 1.32 -27.38
C THR A 97 -7.85 -0.03 -27.81
N ASP A 98 -8.96 -0.49 -27.19
CA ASP A 98 -9.66 -1.69 -27.60
C ASP A 98 -10.14 -1.57 -29.06
N PRO A 99 -9.64 -2.41 -29.99
CA PRO A 99 -9.99 -2.32 -31.40
C PRO A 99 -11.39 -2.87 -31.72
N THR A 100 -12.06 -3.49 -30.74
CA THR A 100 -13.34 -4.18 -30.92
C THR A 100 -14.56 -3.34 -30.55
N ILE A 101 -14.36 -2.11 -30.07
CA ILE A 101 -15.44 -1.21 -29.65
C ILE A 101 -15.49 0.07 -30.49
N HIS A 102 -16.69 0.62 -30.66
CA HIS A 102 -16.86 2.01 -31.04
C HIS A 102 -16.82 2.88 -29.78
N ILE A 103 -15.74 3.66 -29.61
CA ILE A 103 -15.38 4.29 -28.33
C ILE A 103 -16.47 5.23 -27.79
N GLU A 104 -17.10 6.02 -28.66
CA GLU A 104 -18.12 6.98 -28.24
C GLU A 104 -19.39 6.27 -27.72
N ASP A 105 -19.87 5.25 -28.43
CA ASP A 105 -21.03 4.47 -28.00
C ASP A 105 -20.75 3.71 -26.71
N TYR A 106 -19.50 3.23 -26.55
CA TYR A 106 -19.10 2.54 -25.34
C TYR A 106 -19.06 3.49 -24.13
N ILE A 107 -18.57 4.72 -24.28
CA ILE A 107 -18.60 5.74 -23.22
C ILE A 107 -20.05 6.14 -22.89
N ARG A 108 -20.94 6.26 -23.88
CA ARG A 108 -22.38 6.47 -23.65
C ARG A 108 -22.99 5.31 -22.85
N ARG A 109 -22.64 4.07 -23.18
CA ARG A 109 -23.06 2.88 -22.41
C ARG A 109 -22.56 2.92 -20.97
N ILE A 110 -21.29 3.27 -20.73
CA ILE A 110 -20.72 3.44 -19.38
C ILE A 110 -21.58 4.43 -18.57
N LYS A 111 -21.91 5.59 -19.14
CA LYS A 111 -22.79 6.58 -18.49
C LYS A 111 -24.18 6.03 -18.19
N LEU A 112 -24.79 5.31 -19.13
CA LEU A 112 -26.12 4.72 -18.97
C LEU A 112 -26.15 3.71 -17.82
N CYS A 113 -25.15 2.82 -17.76
CA CYS A 113 -24.98 1.82 -16.70
C CYS A 113 -24.80 2.43 -15.30
N GLY A 114 -24.45 3.72 -15.20
CA GLY A 114 -24.47 4.47 -13.95
C GLY A 114 -23.10 4.79 -13.36
N PHE A 115 -22.01 4.54 -14.09
CA PHE A 115 -20.70 5.05 -13.72
C PHE A 115 -20.69 6.58 -13.75
N SER A 116 -19.96 7.18 -12.80
CA SER A 116 -19.87 8.63 -12.67
C SER A 116 -18.76 9.24 -13.54
N GLY A 117 -17.86 8.40 -14.05
CA GLY A 117 -16.72 8.84 -14.85
C GLY A 117 -15.93 7.70 -15.48
N ILE A 118 -14.85 8.06 -16.17
CA ILE A 118 -13.89 7.11 -16.74
C ILE A 118 -12.45 7.40 -16.27
N ASN A 119 -11.62 6.36 -16.39
CA ASN A 119 -10.17 6.42 -16.28
C ASN A 119 -9.55 5.65 -17.46
N ASN A 120 -8.45 6.12 -18.02
CA ASN A 120 -7.73 5.43 -19.11
C ASN A 120 -6.92 4.25 -18.55
N TYR A 121 -7.55 3.10 -18.37
CA TYR A 121 -6.89 1.90 -17.89
C TYR A 121 -7.54 0.63 -18.46
N PRO A 122 -6.75 -0.35 -18.94
CA PRO A 122 -5.28 -0.35 -19.08
C PRO A 122 -4.79 0.75 -20.02
N THR A 123 -3.60 1.27 -19.74
CA THR A 123 -3.00 2.39 -20.50
C THR A 123 -1.72 1.94 -21.19
N VAL A 124 -1.56 2.30 -22.46
CA VAL A 124 -0.30 2.08 -23.20
C VAL A 124 0.84 2.90 -22.62
N GLY A 125 0.54 3.90 -21.77
CA GLY A 125 1.53 4.69 -21.04
C GLY A 125 2.42 3.87 -20.10
N LEU A 126 1.99 2.68 -19.66
CA LEU A 126 2.80 1.73 -18.90
C LEU A 126 3.68 0.80 -19.76
N ILE A 127 3.52 0.84 -21.08
CA ILE A 127 4.28 0.03 -22.03
C ILE A 127 5.40 0.88 -22.62
N ASP A 128 6.61 0.33 -22.66
CA ASP A 128 7.83 0.98 -23.17
C ASP A 128 8.53 0.14 -24.26
N GLY A 129 9.68 0.64 -24.71
CA GLY A 129 10.55 -0.02 -25.70
C GLY A 129 9.93 -0.17 -27.10
N GLN A 130 10.52 -1.06 -27.90
CA GLN A 130 10.10 -1.32 -29.29
C GLN A 130 8.63 -1.75 -29.40
N PHE A 131 8.11 -2.43 -28.37
CA PHE A 131 6.72 -2.86 -28.38
C PHE A 131 5.77 -1.66 -28.25
N ARG A 132 6.10 -0.68 -27.41
CA ARG A 132 5.34 0.58 -27.35
C ARG A 132 5.35 1.32 -28.68
N GLU A 133 6.51 1.42 -29.33
CA GLU A 133 6.64 2.09 -30.64
C GLU A 133 5.74 1.41 -31.69
N ALA A 134 5.71 0.08 -31.71
CA ALA A 134 4.84 -0.68 -32.60
C ALA A 134 3.35 -0.44 -32.32
N LEU A 135 2.93 -0.40 -31.05
CA LEU A 135 1.54 -0.10 -30.67
C LEU A 135 1.12 1.29 -31.17
N GLU A 136 1.96 2.31 -30.93
CA GLU A 136 1.71 3.68 -31.38
C GLU A 136 1.59 3.76 -32.92
N ALA A 137 2.50 3.11 -33.65
CA ALA A 137 2.49 3.09 -35.11
C ALA A 137 1.26 2.39 -35.71
N GLN A 138 0.67 1.44 -35.00
CA GLN A 138 -0.56 0.73 -35.42
C GLN A 138 -1.84 1.38 -34.87
N GLY A 139 -1.73 2.56 -34.24
CA GLY A 139 -2.88 3.31 -33.73
C GLY A 139 -3.45 2.76 -32.42
N LEU A 140 -2.72 1.93 -31.67
CA LEU A 140 -2.98 1.62 -30.26
C LEU A 140 -2.20 2.62 -29.40
N SER A 141 -2.59 3.89 -29.51
CA SER A 141 -1.81 5.04 -29.06
C SER A 141 -2.35 5.70 -27.80
N PHE A 142 -1.48 6.39 -27.07
CA PHE A 142 -1.92 7.24 -25.96
C PHE A 142 -2.86 8.36 -26.43
N ALA A 143 -2.74 8.80 -27.69
CA ALA A 143 -3.67 9.77 -28.29
C ALA A 143 -5.13 9.27 -28.32
N LYS A 144 -5.37 7.96 -28.46
CA LYS A 144 -6.73 7.40 -28.32
C LYS A 144 -7.25 7.48 -26.89
N GLU A 145 -6.38 7.34 -25.89
CA GLU A 145 -6.75 7.55 -24.49
C GLU A 145 -7.13 9.01 -24.22
N VAL A 146 -6.37 9.96 -24.77
CA VAL A 146 -6.68 11.40 -24.72
C VAL A 146 -8.04 11.69 -25.36
N ALA A 147 -8.30 11.13 -26.54
CA ALA A 147 -9.58 11.28 -27.23
C ALA A 147 -10.75 10.72 -26.40
N ALA A 148 -10.56 9.58 -25.72
CA ALA A 148 -11.58 9.02 -24.84
C ALA A 148 -11.89 9.94 -23.64
N ILE A 149 -10.88 10.56 -23.03
CA ILE A 149 -11.08 11.58 -21.98
C ILE A 149 -11.87 12.77 -22.52
N GLN A 150 -11.56 13.24 -23.73
CA GLN A 150 -12.27 14.35 -24.38
C GLN A 150 -13.76 14.02 -24.61
N ILE A 151 -14.05 12.82 -25.13
CA ILE A 151 -15.43 12.36 -25.35
C ILE A 151 -16.19 12.26 -24.03
N ALA A 152 -15.56 11.68 -22.98
CA ALA A 152 -16.18 11.58 -21.68
C ALA A 152 -16.47 12.96 -21.05
N ASN A 153 -15.53 13.89 -21.16
CA ASN A 153 -15.72 15.28 -20.73
C ASN A 153 -16.93 15.92 -21.43
N GLN A 154 -17.03 15.82 -22.76
CA GLN A 154 -18.16 16.33 -23.56
C GLN A 154 -19.49 15.69 -23.16
N LEU A 155 -19.47 14.41 -22.77
CA LEU A 155 -20.63 13.69 -22.25
C LEU A 155 -20.90 13.97 -20.76
N ASN A 156 -20.24 14.96 -20.14
CA ASN A 156 -20.39 15.33 -18.74
C ASN A 156 -20.13 14.16 -17.76
N LEU A 157 -19.18 13.28 -18.10
CA LEU A 157 -18.61 12.29 -17.18
C LEU A 157 -17.39 12.89 -16.49
N PHE A 158 -17.18 12.49 -15.24
CA PHE A 158 -15.95 12.78 -14.52
C PHE A 158 -14.77 12.03 -15.17
N THR A 159 -13.57 12.61 -15.12
CA THR A 159 -12.40 12.08 -15.83
C THR A 159 -11.16 12.03 -14.95
N VAL A 160 -10.59 10.83 -14.80
CA VAL A 160 -9.31 10.61 -14.12
C VAL A 160 -8.29 10.16 -15.13
N ALA A 161 -7.30 11.00 -15.46
CA ALA A 161 -6.29 10.69 -16.45
C ALA A 161 -5.00 10.20 -15.82
N PHE A 162 -4.62 8.94 -16.06
CA PHE A 162 -3.28 8.45 -15.78
C PHE A 162 -2.28 8.99 -16.81
N VAL A 163 -1.19 9.56 -16.30
CA VAL A 163 -0.13 10.19 -17.09
C VAL A 163 1.24 9.79 -16.56
N PHE A 164 2.26 9.83 -17.44
CA PHE A 164 3.60 9.35 -17.15
C PHE A 164 4.68 10.40 -17.43
N ASN A 165 4.33 11.50 -18.10
CA ASN A 165 5.22 12.62 -18.40
C ASN A 165 4.43 13.93 -18.61
N GLN A 166 5.15 15.05 -18.73
CA GLN A 166 4.58 16.38 -18.89
C GLN A 166 3.70 16.53 -20.14
N SER A 167 4.14 16.00 -21.29
CA SER A 167 3.38 16.10 -22.55
C SER A 167 2.01 15.45 -22.41
N GLN A 168 1.97 14.23 -21.86
CA GLN A 168 0.72 13.50 -21.65
C GLN A 168 -0.21 14.22 -20.68
N ALA A 169 0.32 14.85 -19.63
CA ALA A 169 -0.46 15.64 -18.70
C ALA A 169 -1.10 16.87 -19.36
N ILE A 170 -0.33 17.59 -20.19
CA ILE A 170 -0.83 18.73 -20.95
C ILE A 170 -1.91 18.29 -21.95
N ASP A 171 -1.73 17.17 -22.65
CA ASP A 171 -2.71 16.67 -23.61
C ASP A 171 -4.01 16.25 -22.92
N MET A 172 -3.93 15.57 -21.78
CA MET A 172 -5.08 15.19 -20.96
C MET A 172 -5.80 16.40 -20.37
N LEU A 173 -5.07 17.44 -19.96
CA LEU A 173 -5.65 18.72 -19.53
C LEU A 173 -6.43 19.40 -20.66
N LYS A 174 -5.86 19.45 -21.87
CA LYS A 174 -6.54 20.01 -23.05
C LYS A 174 -7.77 19.21 -23.45
N ALA A 175 -7.75 17.89 -23.25
CA ALA A 175 -8.94 17.03 -23.39
C ALA A 175 -9.99 17.27 -22.30
N GLY A 176 -9.66 18.03 -21.26
CA GLY A 176 -10.58 18.40 -20.18
C GLY A 176 -10.62 17.40 -19.04
N ALA A 177 -9.50 16.72 -18.75
CA ALA A 177 -9.36 15.89 -17.56
C ALA A 177 -9.66 16.68 -16.28
N ASP A 178 -10.48 16.10 -15.40
CA ASP A 178 -10.80 16.67 -14.09
C ASP A 178 -9.69 16.41 -13.06
N VAL A 179 -9.06 15.23 -13.16
CA VAL A 179 -7.94 14.79 -12.35
C VAL A 179 -6.78 14.41 -13.25
N ILE A 180 -5.60 14.97 -12.98
CA ILE A 180 -4.34 14.48 -13.52
C ILE A 180 -3.71 13.60 -12.46
N CYS A 181 -3.57 12.31 -12.79
CA CYS A 181 -3.01 11.32 -11.89
C CYS A 181 -1.67 10.80 -12.42
N VAL A 182 -0.57 11.18 -11.77
CA VAL A 182 0.77 10.70 -12.14
C VAL A 182 0.90 9.24 -11.72
N HIS A 183 1.04 8.35 -12.70
CA HIS A 183 1.17 6.93 -12.47
C HIS A 183 2.64 6.55 -12.32
N LEU A 184 3.05 6.20 -11.10
CA LEU A 184 4.44 5.98 -10.71
C LEU A 184 4.94 4.55 -10.98
N GLY A 185 4.36 3.89 -11.99
CA GLY A 185 4.59 2.47 -12.27
C GLY A 185 3.86 1.48 -11.33
N LEU A 186 4.21 0.20 -11.43
CA LEU A 186 3.57 -0.87 -10.67
C LEU A 186 3.94 -0.84 -9.19
N THR A 187 2.95 -1.09 -8.32
CA THR A 187 3.19 -1.08 -6.87
C THR A 187 4.07 -2.23 -6.42
N THR A 188 5.11 -1.92 -5.65
CA THR A 188 5.97 -2.92 -4.99
C THR A 188 5.31 -3.46 -3.71
N GLY A 189 5.36 -4.77 -3.48
CA GLY A 189 4.80 -5.41 -2.27
C GLY A 189 3.83 -6.57 -2.57
N GLY A 190 3.65 -7.45 -1.59
CA GLY A 190 2.96 -8.74 -1.75
C GLY A 190 3.81 -9.79 -2.47
N VAL A 191 3.34 -11.04 -2.53
CA VAL A 191 4.10 -12.16 -3.13
C VAL A 191 4.30 -11.97 -4.64
N LEU A 192 3.38 -11.24 -5.29
CA LEU A 192 3.30 -11.07 -6.75
C LEU A 192 3.65 -9.64 -7.23
N GLY A 193 4.33 -8.81 -6.42
CA GLY A 193 4.70 -7.43 -6.79
C GLY A 193 5.87 -7.33 -7.78
N ALA A 194 5.97 -6.19 -8.49
CA ALA A 194 7.09 -5.90 -9.40
C ALA A 194 8.41 -5.67 -8.63
N LYS A 195 9.56 -6.07 -9.21
CA LYS A 195 10.88 -6.07 -8.55
C LYS A 195 11.79 -4.86 -8.85
N GLN A 196 11.45 -4.01 -9.83
CA GLN A 196 12.30 -2.88 -10.24
C GLN A 196 11.88 -1.58 -9.53
N ILE A 197 12.86 -0.85 -8.97
CA ILE A 197 12.63 0.18 -7.95
C ILE A 197 12.96 1.57 -8.51
N GLN A 198 11.93 2.40 -8.72
CA GLN A 198 12.09 3.85 -8.67
C GLN A 198 12.07 4.27 -7.19
N SER A 199 13.06 5.04 -6.74
CA SER A 199 13.08 5.55 -5.37
C SER A 199 11.88 6.48 -5.12
N LEU A 200 11.38 6.53 -3.88
CA LEU A 200 10.27 7.43 -3.52
C LEU A 200 10.63 8.91 -3.78
N GLN A 201 11.90 9.29 -3.61
CA GLN A 201 12.39 10.63 -3.97
C GLN A 201 12.31 10.89 -5.48
N SER A 202 12.71 9.93 -6.30
CA SER A 202 12.61 10.03 -7.76
C SER A 202 11.15 10.09 -8.22
N ALA A 203 10.26 9.34 -7.57
CA ALA A 203 8.82 9.36 -7.83
C ALA A 203 8.20 10.73 -7.50
N LYS A 204 8.58 11.31 -6.35
CA LYS A 204 8.15 12.66 -5.97
C LYS A 204 8.61 13.73 -6.94
N ARG A 205 9.88 13.69 -7.38
CA ARG A 205 10.42 14.63 -8.37
C ARG A 205 9.62 14.56 -9.68
N LEU A 206 9.40 13.34 -10.21
CA LEU A 206 8.60 13.13 -11.41
C LEU A 206 7.19 13.73 -11.26
N ALA A 207 6.52 13.47 -10.13
CA ALA A 207 5.18 14.00 -9.89
C ALA A 207 5.17 15.54 -9.87
N VAL A 208 6.10 16.16 -9.14
CA VAL A 208 6.24 17.62 -9.07
C VAL A 208 6.53 18.22 -10.45
N ASP A 209 7.45 17.63 -11.21
CA ASP A 209 7.81 18.12 -12.55
C ASP A 209 6.61 18.07 -13.51
N ILE A 210 5.75 17.07 -13.40
CA ILE A 210 4.51 16.96 -14.19
C ILE A 210 3.48 18.00 -13.71
N PHE A 211 3.29 18.15 -12.40
CA PHE A 211 2.31 19.08 -11.85
C PHE A 211 2.66 20.54 -12.07
N ASN A 212 3.95 20.90 -12.06
CA ASN A 212 4.40 22.24 -12.43
C ASN A 212 3.98 22.57 -13.88
N ALA A 213 4.10 21.62 -14.81
CA ALA A 213 3.63 21.80 -16.18
C ALA A 213 2.09 21.90 -16.26
N CYS A 214 1.36 21.21 -15.37
CA CYS A 214 -0.08 21.37 -15.24
C CYS A 214 -0.48 22.77 -14.78
N ASP A 215 0.26 23.38 -13.86
CA ASP A 215 -0.05 24.71 -13.32
C ASP A 215 0.03 25.82 -14.36
N GLU A 216 0.92 25.68 -15.34
CA GLU A 216 1.02 26.60 -16.47
C GLU A 216 -0.23 26.59 -17.36
N VAL A 217 -0.99 25.49 -17.36
CA VAL A 217 -2.17 25.28 -18.22
C VAL A 217 -3.48 25.44 -17.45
N ASN A 218 -3.61 24.79 -16.29
CA ASN A 218 -4.77 24.84 -15.43
C ASN A 218 -4.38 24.58 -13.96
N PRO A 219 -4.14 25.64 -13.16
CA PRO A 219 -3.73 25.51 -11.77
C PRO A 219 -4.83 24.98 -10.84
N ASN A 220 -6.08 24.84 -11.33
CA ASN A 220 -7.22 24.36 -10.55
C ASN A 220 -7.54 22.87 -10.80
N VAL A 221 -6.68 22.16 -11.54
CA VAL A 221 -6.84 20.72 -11.76
C VAL A 221 -6.53 19.96 -10.47
N ILE A 222 -7.24 18.87 -10.24
CA ILE A 222 -6.95 17.99 -9.09
C ILE A 222 -5.72 17.13 -9.42
N LYS A 223 -4.71 17.19 -8.56
CA LYS A 223 -3.40 16.53 -8.73
C LYS A 223 -3.30 15.31 -7.83
N MET A 224 -3.20 14.11 -8.42
CA MET A 224 -3.11 12.87 -7.64
C MET A 224 -1.93 12.02 -8.07
N VAL A 225 -1.46 11.14 -7.20
CA VAL A 225 -0.44 10.13 -7.55
C VAL A 225 -1.00 8.72 -7.40
N TYR A 226 -0.54 7.80 -8.24
CA TYR A 226 -0.96 6.39 -8.22
C TYR A 226 0.23 5.45 -8.26
N GLY A 227 0.17 4.39 -7.44
CA GLY A 227 1.06 3.24 -7.53
C GLY A 227 2.52 3.52 -7.17
N GLY A 228 3.44 2.81 -7.83
CA GLY A 228 4.89 2.89 -7.60
C GLY A 228 5.35 2.40 -6.22
N SER A 229 6.37 3.06 -5.67
CA SER A 229 6.94 2.70 -4.37
C SER A 229 6.07 3.08 -3.16
N ILE A 230 4.87 3.64 -3.38
CA ILE A 230 3.93 4.01 -2.32
C ILE A 230 3.18 2.75 -1.88
N SER A 231 3.53 2.24 -0.69
CA SER A 231 2.96 1.00 -0.13
C SER A 231 2.31 1.20 1.24
N ARG A 232 2.64 2.30 1.93
CA ARG A 232 2.25 2.59 3.31
C ARG A 232 1.79 4.04 3.48
N PRO A 233 1.03 4.36 4.54
CA PRO A 233 0.63 5.74 4.85
C PRO A 233 1.81 6.73 4.95
N ILE A 234 2.97 6.28 5.46
CA ILE A 234 4.15 7.15 5.54
C ILE A 234 4.74 7.50 4.17
N ASP A 235 4.62 6.58 3.20
CA ASP A 235 5.11 6.81 1.84
C ASP A 235 4.28 7.88 1.14
N VAL A 236 2.96 7.85 1.34
CA VAL A 236 2.06 8.87 0.77
C VAL A 236 2.22 10.22 1.48
N GLN A 237 2.42 10.23 2.80
CA GLN A 237 2.72 11.47 3.53
C GLN A 237 3.99 12.13 2.99
N PHE A 238 5.04 11.34 2.72
CA PHE A 238 6.26 11.84 2.11
C PHE A 238 6.00 12.48 0.73
N MET A 239 5.07 11.94 -0.06
CA MET A 239 4.69 12.55 -1.34
C MET A 239 4.05 13.92 -1.11
N TYR A 240 3.13 14.03 -0.16
CA TYR A 240 2.42 15.27 0.16
C TYR A 240 3.31 16.38 0.71
N ASP A 241 4.29 16.05 1.57
CA ASP A 241 5.09 17.03 2.30
C ASP A 241 5.76 18.07 1.39
N GLY A 242 5.38 19.34 1.50
CA GLY A 242 5.97 20.41 0.67
C GLY A 242 5.63 20.33 -0.82
N THR A 243 4.51 19.69 -1.16
CA THR A 243 3.93 19.68 -2.51
C THR A 243 2.46 20.11 -2.45
N ASP A 244 1.86 20.29 -3.61
CA ASP A 244 0.44 20.60 -3.80
C ASP A 244 -0.35 19.39 -4.35
N ILE A 245 0.11 18.19 -4.00
CA ILE A 245 -0.58 16.95 -4.35
C ILE A 245 -1.89 16.87 -3.53
N ASP A 246 -3.02 16.86 -4.23
CA ASP A 246 -4.36 16.80 -3.65
C ASP A 246 -4.75 15.41 -3.15
N GLY A 247 -4.07 14.35 -3.58
CA GLY A 247 -4.44 13.01 -3.12
C GLY A 247 -3.69 11.84 -3.72
N TYR A 248 -4.18 10.65 -3.36
CA TYR A 248 -3.60 9.38 -3.76
C TYR A 248 -4.66 8.40 -4.24
N ILE A 249 -4.34 7.68 -5.31
CA ILE A 249 -5.12 6.54 -5.76
C ILE A 249 -4.32 5.26 -5.50
N GLY A 250 -4.94 4.27 -4.86
CA GLY A 250 -4.30 2.99 -4.56
C GLY A 250 -5.15 1.81 -4.99
N GLY A 251 -4.51 0.73 -5.43
CA GLY A 251 -5.16 -0.55 -5.69
C GLY A 251 -4.68 -1.63 -4.74
N SER A 252 -3.48 -2.16 -5.02
CA SER A 252 -2.88 -3.24 -4.23
C SER A 252 -2.75 -2.93 -2.74
N VAL A 253 -2.51 -1.67 -2.37
CA VAL A 253 -2.30 -1.23 -0.98
C VAL A 253 -3.57 -1.23 -0.13
N PHE A 254 -4.73 -1.03 -0.75
CA PHE A 254 -6.03 -1.02 -0.04
C PHE A 254 -6.71 -2.39 -0.06
N GLU A 255 -6.33 -3.25 -1.00
CA GLU A 255 -7.06 -4.47 -1.27
C GLU A 255 -6.16 -5.70 -1.13
N ARG A 256 -5.27 -5.93 -2.09
CA ARG A 256 -4.51 -7.18 -2.21
C ARG A 256 -3.58 -7.41 -1.03
N ILE A 257 -2.73 -6.44 -0.71
CA ILE A 257 -1.67 -6.60 0.31
C ILE A 257 -2.28 -6.86 1.70
N PRO A 258 -3.26 -6.07 2.17
CA PRO A 258 -3.92 -6.36 3.45
C PRO A 258 -4.65 -7.71 3.43
N ALA A 259 -5.37 -8.05 2.35
CA ALA A 259 -6.10 -9.31 2.26
C ALA A 259 -5.16 -10.53 2.31
N GLU A 260 -4.06 -10.52 1.53
CA GLU A 260 -3.06 -11.58 1.55
C GLU A 260 -2.50 -11.80 2.97
N GLN A 261 -2.15 -10.71 3.67
CA GLN A 261 -1.61 -10.76 5.02
C GLN A 261 -2.63 -11.30 6.02
N VAL A 262 -3.84 -10.72 6.07
CA VAL A 262 -4.86 -11.07 7.05
C VAL A 262 -5.36 -12.50 6.83
N ILE A 263 -5.67 -12.90 5.60
CA ILE A 263 -6.14 -14.26 5.30
C ILE A 263 -5.08 -15.28 5.72
N THR A 264 -3.81 -15.03 5.41
CA THR A 264 -2.71 -15.93 5.78
C THR A 264 -2.56 -16.02 7.30
N THR A 265 -2.50 -14.88 7.99
CA THR A 265 -2.28 -14.82 9.44
C THR A 265 -3.44 -15.48 10.21
N VAL A 266 -4.68 -15.14 9.87
CA VAL A 266 -5.87 -15.75 10.50
C VAL A 266 -5.90 -17.24 10.22
N THR A 267 -5.66 -17.68 8.98
CA THR A 267 -5.63 -19.13 8.67
C THR A 267 -4.59 -19.87 9.50
N LYS A 268 -3.39 -19.28 9.68
CA LYS A 268 -2.34 -19.85 10.54
C LYS A 268 -2.76 -19.91 12.00
N SER A 269 -3.39 -18.87 12.54
CA SER A 269 -3.80 -18.84 13.95
C SER A 269 -4.83 -19.92 14.28
N PHE A 270 -5.76 -20.21 13.36
CA PHE A 270 -6.69 -21.33 13.51
C PHE A 270 -6.01 -22.71 13.47
N LYS A 271 -4.80 -22.82 12.93
CA LYS A 271 -3.98 -24.05 12.96
C LYS A 271 -3.10 -24.16 14.20
N GLU A 272 -2.78 -23.03 14.86
CA GLU A 272 -1.85 -22.91 15.98
C GLU A 272 -2.59 -22.66 17.33
N THR A 273 -3.69 -23.38 17.56
CA THR A 273 -4.69 -23.21 18.65
C THR A 273 -4.18 -23.35 20.11
N TYR A 274 -2.88 -23.47 20.35
CA TYR A 274 -2.31 -23.69 21.68
C TYR A 274 -1.62 -22.45 22.30
N ASN A 275 -1.67 -21.28 21.67
CA ASN A 275 -0.92 -20.11 22.14
C ASN A 275 -1.81 -18.87 22.35
N VAL A 276 -2.36 -18.71 23.56
CA VAL A 276 -3.27 -17.62 23.97
C VAL A 276 -2.62 -16.22 23.82
N GLN A 277 -1.29 -16.12 23.87
CA GLN A 277 -0.56 -14.88 23.55
C GLN A 277 -0.68 -14.43 22.09
N TYR A 278 -0.95 -15.37 21.17
CA TYR A 278 -1.01 -15.10 19.74
C TYR A 278 -2.28 -14.31 19.36
N GLU A 279 -3.39 -14.55 20.07
CA GLU A 279 -4.64 -13.79 19.88
C GLU A 279 -4.48 -12.30 20.21
N ALA A 280 -3.81 -11.97 21.33
CA ALA A 280 -3.55 -10.58 21.71
C ALA A 280 -2.61 -9.84 20.74
N SER A 281 -1.66 -10.57 20.17
CA SER A 281 -0.73 -10.05 19.16
C SER A 281 -1.42 -9.83 17.82
N ILE A 282 -2.28 -10.76 17.41
CA ILE A 282 -3.13 -10.65 16.22
C ILE A 282 -4.10 -9.48 16.38
N GLN A 283 -4.71 -9.32 17.56
CA GLN A 283 -5.62 -8.21 17.82
C GLN A 283 -4.92 -6.85 17.68
N LYS A 284 -3.68 -6.70 18.17
CA LYS A 284 -2.88 -5.49 17.97
C LYS A 284 -2.46 -5.25 16.52
N ILE A 285 -2.22 -6.31 15.74
CA ILE A 285 -1.93 -6.20 14.30
C ILE A 285 -3.19 -5.83 13.52
N MET A 286 -4.35 -6.36 13.92
CA MET A 286 -5.67 -6.14 13.30
C MET A 286 -6.24 -4.75 13.60
N GLU A 287 -6.01 -4.23 14.81
CA GLU A 287 -6.40 -2.87 15.20
C GLU A 287 -5.48 -1.80 14.57
N GLY A 288 -4.37 -2.22 13.94
CA GLY A 288 -3.33 -1.36 13.42
C GLY A 288 -2.51 -0.75 14.56
N PHE A 289 -1.19 -0.67 14.38
CA PHE A 289 -0.34 0.06 15.32
C PHE A 289 -0.66 1.57 15.19
N ALA A 290 -1.56 2.04 16.05
CA ALA A 290 -2.10 3.39 16.02
C ALA A 290 -1.02 4.45 16.29
N ASN A 291 0.09 4.07 16.93
CA ASN A 291 1.22 4.97 17.18
C ASN A 291 2.57 4.23 17.38
N LYS A 292 3.66 5.02 17.52
CA LYS A 292 5.05 4.55 17.73
C LYS A 292 5.22 3.63 18.94
N LYS A 293 4.47 3.88 20.02
CA LYS A 293 4.58 3.15 21.30
C LYS A 293 4.05 1.73 21.15
N ASP A 294 2.98 1.54 20.37
CA ASP A 294 2.37 0.23 20.14
C ASP A 294 3.35 -0.76 19.47
N TYR A 295 4.16 -0.27 18.52
CA TYR A 295 5.22 -1.08 17.90
C TYR A 295 6.31 -1.50 18.89
N VAL A 296 6.70 -0.60 19.79
CA VAL A 296 7.75 -0.86 20.78
C VAL A 296 7.27 -1.83 21.84
N ASP A 297 6.02 -1.70 22.27
CA ASP A 297 5.40 -2.61 23.22
C ASP A 297 5.27 -4.02 22.62
N PHE A 298 4.92 -4.14 21.33
CA PHE A 298 4.98 -5.42 20.63
C PHE A 298 6.39 -6.02 20.63
N ILE A 299 7.43 -5.24 20.31
CA ILE A 299 8.81 -5.75 20.30
C ILE A 299 9.23 -6.24 21.68
N LYS A 300 8.88 -5.51 22.75
CA LYS A 300 9.17 -5.92 24.13
C LYS A 300 8.46 -7.22 24.50
N ASP A 301 7.20 -7.34 24.13
CA ASP A 301 6.38 -8.53 24.36
C ASP A 301 6.93 -9.74 23.60
N TYR A 302 7.30 -9.55 22.32
CA TYR A 302 7.96 -10.60 21.53
C TYR A 302 9.27 -11.07 22.17
N ILE A 303 10.11 -10.14 22.65
CA ILE A 303 11.33 -10.49 23.38
C ILE A 303 11.00 -11.30 24.62
N SER A 304 9.99 -10.93 25.43
CA SER A 304 9.70 -11.67 26.66
C SER A 304 9.28 -13.11 26.43
N HIS A 305 8.68 -13.43 25.28
CA HIS A 305 8.25 -14.79 24.93
C HIS A 305 9.31 -15.59 24.18
N HIS A 306 10.20 -14.94 23.42
CA HIS A 306 11.14 -15.61 22.53
C HIS A 306 12.61 -15.38 22.91
N TYR A 307 12.92 -14.75 24.05
CA TYR A 307 14.30 -14.36 24.39
C TYR A 307 15.30 -15.53 24.38
N MET A 308 14.85 -16.79 24.50
CA MET A 308 15.72 -17.98 24.47
C MET A 308 16.21 -18.30 23.04
N GLU A 309 15.53 -17.80 22.02
CA GLU A 309 15.78 -18.08 20.60
C GLU A 309 16.70 -17.02 19.97
N GLU A 310 17.22 -17.28 18.76
CA GLU A 310 17.94 -16.25 18.01
C GLU A 310 16.95 -15.21 17.46
N ILE A 311 16.91 -14.03 18.08
CA ILE A 311 16.06 -12.90 17.62
C ILE A 311 16.93 -11.85 16.92
N THR A 312 16.60 -11.53 15.67
CA THR A 312 17.24 -10.43 14.95
C THR A 312 16.27 -9.27 14.69
N LEU A 313 16.83 -8.08 14.46
CA LEU A 313 16.05 -6.94 13.99
C LEU A 313 15.39 -7.18 12.63
N ASN A 314 15.92 -8.09 11.81
CA ASN A 314 15.32 -8.42 10.52
C ASN A 314 14.04 -9.23 10.72
N ASP A 315 14.02 -10.14 11.69
CA ASP A 315 12.83 -10.94 12.01
C ASP A 315 11.71 -10.04 12.52
N LEU A 316 12.03 -9.16 13.47
CA LEU A 316 11.09 -8.17 14.00
C LEU A 316 10.59 -7.20 12.93
N ALA A 317 11.47 -6.77 12.03
CA ALA A 317 11.11 -5.91 10.91
C ALA A 317 10.17 -6.63 9.92
N ALA A 318 10.41 -7.91 9.65
CA ALA A 318 9.56 -8.72 8.80
C ALA A 318 8.17 -8.93 9.44
N ILE A 319 8.11 -9.24 10.74
CA ILE A 319 6.86 -9.43 11.48
C ILE A 319 6.04 -8.13 11.49
N LEU A 320 6.69 -7.00 11.76
CA LEU A 320 6.04 -5.68 11.83
C LEU A 320 5.81 -5.03 10.47
N ASN A 321 6.27 -5.65 9.37
CA ASN A 321 6.32 -5.05 8.03
C ASN A 321 7.03 -3.68 8.00
N LEU A 322 8.03 -3.47 8.85
CA LEU A 322 8.84 -2.26 8.95
C LEU A 322 10.22 -2.47 8.31
N SER A 323 10.96 -1.39 8.07
CA SER A 323 12.38 -1.54 7.71
C SER A 323 13.20 -1.79 8.97
N ARG A 324 14.25 -2.62 8.88
CA ARG A 324 15.19 -2.88 9.98
C ARG A 324 15.73 -1.59 10.60
N THR A 325 16.07 -0.60 9.76
CA THR A 325 16.58 0.71 10.19
C THR A 325 15.54 1.48 11.00
N TYR A 326 14.28 1.46 10.56
CA TYR A 326 13.20 2.11 11.27
C TYR A 326 12.94 1.46 12.62
N VAL A 327 12.83 0.12 12.69
CA VAL A 327 12.69 -0.62 13.96
C VAL A 327 13.84 -0.30 14.91
N SER A 328 15.08 -0.29 14.41
CA SER A 328 16.26 0.03 15.22
C SER A 328 16.21 1.44 15.80
N THR A 329 15.83 2.43 14.98
CA THR A 329 15.76 3.84 15.39
C THR A 329 14.59 4.07 16.35
N LEU A 330 13.42 3.53 16.02
CA LEU A 330 12.20 3.62 16.81
C LEU A 330 12.42 3.04 18.21
N PHE A 331 12.91 1.79 18.29
CA PHE A 331 13.12 1.12 19.57
C PHE A 331 14.14 1.88 20.43
N LYS A 332 15.26 2.32 19.85
CA LYS A 332 16.27 3.11 20.59
C LYS A 332 15.70 4.43 21.11
N THR A 333 14.87 5.10 20.33
CA THR A 333 14.30 6.41 20.69
C THR A 333 13.32 6.28 21.84
N GLU A 334 12.41 5.31 21.78
CA GLU A 334 11.35 5.13 22.79
C GLU A 334 11.84 4.40 24.06
N VAL A 335 12.77 3.46 23.92
CA VAL A 335 13.27 2.65 25.06
C VAL A 335 14.56 3.24 25.66
N GLY A 336 15.22 4.16 24.94
CA GLY A 336 16.46 4.81 25.36
C GLY A 336 17.73 3.99 25.13
N VAL A 337 17.62 2.73 24.71
CA VAL A 337 18.77 1.84 24.45
C VAL A 337 18.60 1.04 23.16
N PRO A 338 19.69 0.66 22.46
CA PRO A 338 19.60 -0.16 21.25
C PRO A 338 18.99 -1.55 21.53
N PHE A 339 18.20 -2.06 20.57
CA PHE A 339 17.54 -3.37 20.65
C PHE A 339 18.47 -4.51 21.12
N VAL A 340 19.65 -4.66 20.49
CA VAL A 340 20.60 -5.74 20.84
C VAL A 340 21.02 -5.66 22.30
N GLN A 341 21.24 -4.44 22.79
CA GLN A 341 21.59 -4.21 24.18
C GLN A 341 20.41 -4.54 25.11
N TYR A 342 19.19 -4.14 24.74
CA TYR A 342 17.98 -4.46 25.49
C TYR A 342 17.78 -5.98 25.63
N LEU A 343 17.91 -6.73 24.53
CA LEU A 343 17.77 -8.19 24.54
C LEU A 343 18.82 -8.86 25.44
N VAL A 344 20.07 -8.42 25.36
CA VAL A 344 21.14 -8.90 26.26
C VAL A 344 20.78 -8.63 27.71
N ASP A 345 20.32 -7.42 28.03
CA ASP A 345 19.99 -7.05 29.41
C ASP A 345 18.79 -7.85 29.93
N PHE A 346 17.80 -8.10 29.08
CA PHE A 346 16.64 -8.95 29.39
C PHE A 346 17.08 -10.39 29.73
N ARG A 347 17.89 -11.02 28.87
CA ARG A 347 18.41 -12.39 29.07
C ARG A 347 19.21 -12.50 30.36
N LEU A 348 20.08 -11.53 30.64
CA LEU A 348 20.90 -11.54 31.86
C LEU A 348 20.07 -11.36 33.12
N ASN A 349 19.00 -10.56 33.08
CA ASN A 349 18.11 -10.40 34.22
C ASN A 349 17.32 -11.69 34.49
N ARG A 350 16.78 -12.35 33.45
CA ARG A 350 16.19 -13.70 33.57
C ARG A 350 17.17 -14.73 34.13
N ALA A 351 18.44 -14.66 33.70
CA ALA A 351 19.49 -15.54 34.23
C ALA A 351 19.73 -15.34 35.73
N ILE A 352 19.71 -14.09 36.19
CA ILE A 352 19.85 -13.75 37.61
C ILE A 352 18.67 -14.30 38.42
N GLU A 353 17.44 -14.13 37.93
CA GLU A 353 16.24 -14.68 38.57
C GLU A 353 16.34 -16.22 38.71
N MET A 354 16.66 -16.94 37.62
CA MET A 354 16.85 -18.40 37.63
C MET A 354 17.98 -18.84 38.58
N MET A 355 19.07 -18.09 38.64
CA MET A 355 20.20 -18.36 39.53
C MET A 355 19.87 -18.18 41.02
N GLN A 356 18.88 -17.34 41.34
CA GLN A 356 18.43 -17.10 42.72
C GLN A 356 17.35 -18.09 43.16
N GLU A 357 16.47 -18.49 42.25
CA GLU A 357 15.32 -19.35 42.55
C GLU A 357 15.65 -20.85 42.50
N GLU A 358 16.60 -21.26 41.65
CA GLU A 358 16.87 -22.66 41.37
C GLU A 358 18.34 -23.05 41.56
N LYS A 359 18.60 -24.26 42.09
CA LYS A 359 19.97 -24.83 42.18
C LYS A 359 20.41 -25.43 40.84
N LEU A 360 20.17 -24.73 39.75
CA LEU A 360 20.56 -25.18 38.42
C LEU A 360 22.06 -25.00 38.17
N PRO A 361 22.70 -25.92 37.43
CA PRO A 361 24.04 -25.67 36.90
C PRO A 361 24.05 -24.41 36.03
N LEU A 362 25.10 -23.58 36.16
CA LEU A 362 25.22 -22.32 35.42
C LEU A 362 25.26 -22.51 33.89
N VAL A 363 25.66 -23.69 33.42
CA VAL A 363 25.60 -24.08 32.02
C VAL A 363 24.15 -24.18 31.56
N THR A 364 23.30 -24.83 32.34
CA THR A 364 21.85 -24.96 32.08
C THR A 364 21.16 -23.60 32.09
N VAL A 365 21.50 -22.72 33.04
CA VAL A 365 20.98 -21.34 33.06
C VAL A 365 21.36 -20.59 31.78
N ALA A 366 22.61 -20.73 31.31
CA ALA A 366 23.04 -20.08 30.08
C ALA A 366 22.24 -20.55 28.86
N GLU A 367 21.99 -21.86 28.76
CA GLU A 367 21.16 -22.45 27.70
C GLU A 367 19.72 -21.92 27.77
N MET A 368 19.11 -21.91 28.97
CA MET A 368 17.73 -21.46 29.21
C MET A 368 17.51 -19.96 28.98
N VAL A 369 18.57 -19.16 28.84
CA VAL A 369 18.47 -17.74 28.50
C VAL A 369 19.03 -17.41 27.11
N GLY A 370 19.20 -18.43 26.27
CA GLY A 370 19.52 -18.29 24.86
C GLY A 370 21.01 -18.12 24.56
N TYR A 371 21.88 -18.70 25.39
CA TYR A 371 23.32 -18.81 25.13
C TYR A 371 23.75 -20.28 25.10
N PRO A 372 23.84 -20.89 23.90
CA PRO A 372 24.31 -22.27 23.73
C PRO A 372 25.76 -22.48 24.22
N ASN A 373 26.55 -21.40 24.30
CA ASN A 373 27.92 -21.45 24.76
C ASN A 373 28.10 -20.70 26.09
N TYR A 374 28.38 -21.47 27.15
CA TYR A 374 28.58 -20.93 28.49
C TYR A 374 29.74 -19.92 28.58
N ALA A 375 30.84 -20.11 27.83
CA ALA A 375 31.96 -19.18 27.85
C ALA A 375 31.56 -17.80 27.29
N GLN A 376 30.72 -17.79 26.24
CA GLN A 376 30.15 -16.55 25.69
C GLN A 376 29.23 -15.87 26.71
N PHE A 377 28.33 -16.62 27.34
CA PHE A 377 27.46 -16.11 28.41
C PHE A 377 28.26 -15.49 29.55
N SER A 378 29.24 -16.22 30.11
CA SER A 378 30.06 -15.76 31.24
C SER A 378 30.83 -14.48 30.92
N LYS A 379 31.36 -14.37 29.68
CA LYS A 379 32.05 -13.17 29.20
C LYS A 379 31.10 -11.97 29.13
N ILE A 380 29.90 -12.16 28.58
CA ILE A 380 28.88 -11.10 28.47
C ILE A 380 28.36 -10.70 29.85
N PHE A 381 28.08 -11.67 30.72
CA PHE A 381 27.63 -11.44 32.09
C PHE A 381 28.65 -10.63 32.88
N LYS A 382 29.93 -11.04 32.88
CA LYS A 382 31.01 -10.29 33.55
C LYS A 382 31.13 -8.87 33.01
N LYS A 383 31.04 -8.68 31.69
CA LYS A 383 31.11 -7.35 31.06
C LYS A 383 29.96 -6.44 31.53
N ARG A 384 28.77 -7.00 31.77
CA ARG A 384 27.56 -6.23 32.12
C ARG A 384 27.34 -6.05 33.62
N LYS A 385 27.67 -7.06 34.43
CA LYS A 385 27.42 -7.09 35.89
C LYS A 385 28.70 -6.91 36.72
N GLY A 386 29.86 -6.76 36.09
CA GLY A 386 31.16 -6.50 36.72
C GLY A 386 31.88 -7.74 37.27
N VAL A 387 31.14 -8.81 37.58
CA VAL A 387 31.69 -10.08 38.10
C VAL A 387 31.16 -11.29 37.31
N PRO A 388 31.90 -12.41 37.25
CA PRO A 388 31.42 -13.65 36.63
C PRO A 388 30.18 -14.22 37.32
N PRO A 389 29.33 -15.00 36.62
CA PRO A 389 28.15 -15.64 37.20
C PRO A 389 28.46 -16.47 38.47
N THR A 390 29.58 -17.19 38.49
CA THR A 390 30.03 -18.01 39.63
C THR A 390 30.30 -17.22 40.92
N GLN A 391 30.60 -15.94 40.81
CA GLN A 391 30.87 -15.05 41.93
C GLN A 391 29.65 -14.20 42.31
N PHE A 392 28.68 -14.09 41.40
CA PHE A 392 27.51 -13.21 41.58
C PHE A 392 26.59 -13.67 42.73
N LEU A 393 26.43 -14.99 42.92
CA LEU A 393 25.59 -15.58 44.00
C LEU A 393 26.29 -15.75 45.36
N LYS A 394 27.59 -15.43 45.46
CA LYS A 394 28.34 -15.52 46.73
C LYS A 394 28.27 -14.22 47.55
N LYS A 395 27.54 -13.23 47.05
CA LYS A 395 27.08 -12.05 47.77
C LYS A 395 25.62 -12.25 48.11
#